data_AF-T1G3I0-F1
#
_entry.id   AF-T1G3I0-F1
#
_cell.length_a   1.000
_cell.length_b   1.000
_cell.length_c   1.000
_cell.angle_alpha   90.00
_cell.angle_beta   90.00
_cell.angle_gamma   90.00
#
_symmetry.space_group_name_H-M   'P 1'
#
loop_
_entity.id
_entity.type
_entity.pdbx_description
1 polymer ?
#
loop_
_entity_poly.entity_id
_entity_poly.type
_entity_poly.pdbx_seq_one_letter_code
_entity_poly.pdbx_strand_id
1 'polypeptide(L)'
;RLNRYPEVKRFIFDDIPLFHNVEFKSVPGASPNLYFLNAQDEKVETVDLTQLDREGCNQLLIRKGFFKRNNPGDGVPPQFKDGPYGEHVEL
;
A
#
# COMPACT_ATOMS: atom_id res chain seq x y z
N ARG A 1 5.17 -16.27 -8.84
CA ARG A 1 6.32 -15.53 -8.27
C ARG A 1 6.06 -15.12 -6.81
N LEU A 2 4.89 -14.55 -6.50
CA LEU A 2 4.53 -14.12 -5.13
C LEU A 2 4.67 -15.18 -4.03
N ASN A 3 4.42 -16.47 -4.31
CA ASN A 3 4.60 -17.54 -3.33
C ASN A 3 6.03 -17.68 -2.77
N ARG A 4 7.04 -17.06 -3.41
CA ARG A 4 8.42 -17.03 -2.92
C ARG A 4 8.65 -15.94 -1.85
N TYR A 5 7.68 -15.05 -1.64
CA TYR A 5 7.75 -13.93 -0.71
C TYR A 5 6.56 -14.00 0.26
N PRO A 6 6.61 -14.89 1.28
CA PRO A 6 5.47 -15.14 2.17
C PRO A 6 5.01 -13.89 2.93
N GLU A 7 5.95 -13.03 3.32
CA GLU A 7 5.65 -11.78 4.03
C GLU A 7 4.96 -10.75 3.13
N VAL A 8 5.45 -10.58 1.89
CA VAL A 8 4.78 -9.74 0.88
C VAL A 8 3.40 -10.31 0.54
N LYS A 9 3.25 -11.64 0.48
CA LYS A 9 1.97 -12.30 0.25
C LYS A 9 0.98 -11.99 1.38
N ARG A 10 1.41 -12.07 2.64
CA ARG A 10 0.59 -11.69 3.81
C ARG A 10 0.20 -10.22 3.77
N PHE A 11 1.14 -9.32 3.47
CA PHE A 11 0.83 -7.91 3.29
C PHE A 11 -0.29 -7.69 2.25
N ILE A 12 -0.17 -8.33 1.09
CA ILE A 12 -1.15 -8.21 -0.01
C ILE A 12 -2.54 -8.72 0.40
N PHE A 13 -2.63 -9.88 1.06
CA PHE A 13 -3.94 -10.50 1.33
C PHE A 13 -4.56 -10.10 2.67
N ASP A 14 -3.75 -9.76 3.67
CA ASP A 14 -4.23 -9.45 5.02
C ASP A 14 -4.30 -7.94 5.25
N ASP A 15 -3.32 -7.16 4.77
CA ASP A 15 -3.18 -5.74 5.14
C ASP A 15 -3.73 -4.78 4.08
N ILE A 16 -3.50 -5.03 2.77
CA ILE A 16 -4.03 -4.16 1.70
C ILE A 16 -5.54 -3.90 1.82
N PRO A 17 -6.40 -4.88 2.13
CA PRO A 17 -7.85 -4.62 2.33
C PRO A 17 -8.17 -3.61 3.44
N LEU A 18 -7.24 -3.36 4.36
CA LEU A 18 -7.40 -2.40 5.45
C LEU A 18 -6.99 -0.99 5.03
N PHE A 19 -6.09 -0.84 4.05
CA PHE A 19 -5.66 0.47 3.58
C PHE A 19 -6.74 1.13 2.71
N HIS A 20 -6.95 2.42 2.91
CA HIS A 20 -7.79 3.21 2.02
C HIS A 20 -7.01 3.61 0.76
N ASN A 21 -7.66 3.54 -0.40
CA ASN A 21 -7.09 3.92 -1.69
C ASN A 21 -5.85 3.13 -2.11
N VAL A 22 -5.82 1.84 -1.76
CA VAL A 22 -4.80 0.89 -2.22
C VAL A 22 -5.51 -0.36 -2.75
N GLU A 23 -5.12 -0.82 -3.92
CA GLU A 23 -5.65 -2.03 -4.54
C GLU A 23 -4.54 -2.98 -4.98
N PHE A 24 -4.82 -4.29 -4.91
CA PHE A 24 -3.94 -5.31 -5.47
C PHE A 24 -4.45 -5.80 -6.82
N LYS A 25 -3.57 -5.76 -7.83
CA LYS A 25 -3.80 -6.31 -9.16
C LYS A 25 -2.82 -7.44 -9.44
N SER A 26 -3.34 -8.64 -9.71
CA SER A 26 -2.51 -9.81 -10.03
C SER A 26 -2.17 -9.85 -11.51
N VAL A 27 -0.88 -9.78 -11.83
CA VAL A 27 -0.37 -9.90 -13.21
C VAL A 27 0.53 -11.14 -13.30
N PRO A 28 0.18 -12.15 -14.13
CA PRO A 28 0.99 -13.36 -14.29
C PRO A 28 2.45 -13.04 -14.65
N GLY A 29 3.41 -13.63 -13.91
CA GLY A 29 4.85 -13.46 -14.15
C GLY A 29 5.47 -12.17 -13.60
N ALA A 30 4.67 -11.17 -13.23
CA ALA A 30 5.19 -9.90 -12.72
C ALA A 30 5.85 -10.02 -11.34
N SER A 31 6.79 -9.09 -11.06
CA SER A 31 7.30 -8.84 -9.70
C SER A 31 6.23 -8.13 -8.86
N PRO A 32 6.16 -8.39 -7.55
CA PRO A 32 5.30 -7.64 -6.65
C PRO A 32 5.89 -6.25 -6.44
N ASN A 33 5.39 -5.27 -7.19
CA ASN A 33 5.76 -3.86 -7.04
C ASN A 33 4.56 -3.07 -6.51
N LEU A 34 4.84 -2.05 -5.70
CA LEU A 34 3.88 -1.03 -5.32
C LEU A 34 4.07 0.18 -6.23
N TYR A 35 2.97 0.68 -6.79
CA TYR A 35 2.95 1.83 -7.68
C TYR A 35 2.15 2.95 -7.02
N PHE A 36 2.79 4.10 -6.82
CA PHE A 36 2.09 5.30 -6.35
C PHE A 36 1.63 6.11 -7.57
N LEU A 37 0.36 6.51 -7.57
CA LEU A 37 -0.27 7.28 -8.63
C LEU A 37 -0.62 8.68 -8.12
N ASN A 38 -0.55 9.68 -8.99
CA ASN A 38 -1.10 11.01 -8.71
C ASN A 38 -2.63 11.04 -8.97
N ALA A 39 -3.26 12.20 -8.81
CA ALA A 39 -4.69 12.38 -9.02
C ALA A 39 -5.13 12.24 -10.50
N GLN A 40 -4.19 12.17 -11.44
CA GLN A 40 -4.41 11.95 -12.86
C GLN A 40 -4.15 10.47 -13.25
N ASP A 41 -4.03 9.57 -12.27
CA ASP A 41 -3.68 8.16 -12.42
C ASP A 41 -2.28 7.92 -13.05
N GLU A 42 -1.41 8.93 -13.04
CA GLU A 42 -0.06 8.81 -13.55
C GLU A 42 0.86 8.26 -12.47
N LYS A 43 1.67 7.28 -12.84
CA LYS A 43 2.63 6.64 -11.94
C LYS A 43 3.77 7.60 -11.60
N VAL A 44 3.87 7.99 -10.34
CA VAL A 44 4.93 8.88 -9.83
C VAL A 44 6.09 8.12 -9.19
N GLU A 45 5.84 6.94 -8.62
CA GLU A 45 6.86 6.16 -7.93
C GLU A 45 6.60 4.65 -8.06
N THR A 46 7.68 3.87 -8.00
CA THR A 46 7.63 2.39 -7.98
C THR A 46 8.54 1.88 -6.88
N VAL A 47 8.03 1.02 -6.02
CA VAL A 47 8.80 0.33 -4.98
C VAL A 47 8.74 -1.17 -5.20
N ASP A 48 9.90 -1.83 -5.21
CA ASP A 48 9.99 -3.28 -5.25
C ASP A 48 9.74 -3.87 -3.86
N LEU A 49 8.59 -4.52 -3.67
CA LEU A 49 8.21 -5.10 -2.38
C LEU A 49 9.04 -6.33 -2.03
N THR A 50 9.78 -6.93 -2.98
CA THR A 50 10.61 -8.10 -2.69
C THR A 50 11.77 -7.81 -1.74
N GLN A 51 12.12 -6.53 -1.55
CA GLN A 51 13.16 -6.07 -0.64
C GLN A 51 12.63 -5.75 0.77
N LEU A 52 11.32 -5.88 1.00
CA LEU A 52 10.65 -5.53 2.25
C LEU A 52 9.95 -6.77 2.85
N ASP A 53 9.84 -6.79 4.16
CA ASP A 53 8.94 -7.71 4.87
C ASP A 53 7.54 -7.07 5.04
N ARG A 54 6.64 -7.81 5.71
CA ARG A 54 5.26 -7.39 5.92
C ARG A 54 5.19 -6.06 6.67
N GLU A 55 5.99 -5.91 7.72
CA GLU A 55 6.03 -4.69 8.53
C GLU A 55 6.55 -3.51 7.72
N GLY A 56 7.67 -3.68 7.00
CA GLY A 56 8.23 -2.67 6.12
C GLY A 56 7.25 -2.20 5.04
N CYS A 57 6.47 -3.11 4.46
CA CYS A 57 5.41 -2.75 3.50
C CYS A 57 4.29 -1.90 4.16
N ASN A 58 3.86 -2.26 5.37
CA ASN A 58 2.86 -1.50 6.11
C ASN A 58 3.39 -0.10 6.47
N GLN A 59 4.61 -0.03 7.00
CA GLN A 59 5.25 1.23 7.39
C GLN A 59 5.49 2.15 6.20
N LEU A 60 5.82 1.60 5.03
CA LEU A 60 5.93 2.37 3.80
C LEU A 60 4.62 3.12 3.48
N LEU A 61 3.48 2.43 3.51
CA LEU A 61 2.18 3.06 3.25
C LEU A 61 1.81 4.09 4.33
N ILE A 62 2.02 3.77 5.61
CA ILE A 62 1.77 4.69 6.73
C ILE A 62 2.62 5.96 6.58
N ARG A 63 3.92 5.82 6.27
CA ARG A 63 4.82 6.96 6.05
C ARG A 63 4.41 7.80 4.85
N LYS A 64 3.87 7.19 3.79
CA LYS A 64 3.31 7.89 2.63
C LYS A 64 1.94 8.54 2.91
N GLY A 65 1.44 8.45 4.15
CA GLY A 65 0.21 9.09 4.61
C GLY A 65 -1.05 8.26 4.44
N PHE A 66 -0.95 7.00 3.99
CA PHE A 66 -2.13 6.16 3.77
C PHE A 66 -2.75 5.74 5.10
N PHE A 67 -4.08 5.85 5.16
CA PHE A 67 -4.85 5.45 6.33
C PHE A 67 -5.07 3.93 6.33
N LYS A 68 -4.67 3.28 7.42
CA LYS A 68 -4.99 1.86 7.70
C LYS A 68 -6.19 1.77 8.63
N ARG A 69 -7.21 1.03 8.24
CA ARG A 69 -8.37 0.69 9.08
C ARG A 69 -8.01 -0.39 10.10
N ASN A 70 -8.81 -0.47 11.16
CA ASN A 70 -8.73 -1.60 12.11
C ASN A 70 -9.38 -2.85 11.52
N ASN A 71 -10.53 -2.70 10.87
CA ASN A 71 -11.26 -3.78 10.23
C ASN A 71 -11.62 -3.43 8.77
N PRO A 72 -11.80 -4.45 7.90
CA PRO A 72 -12.32 -4.24 6.55
C PRO A 72 -13.72 -3.62 6.62
N GLY A 73 -13.94 -2.53 5.88
CA GLY A 73 -15.21 -1.82 5.84
C GLY A 73 -15.39 -0.72 6.88
N ASP A 74 -14.45 -0.54 7.82
CA ASP A 74 -14.47 0.63 8.72
C ASP A 74 -14.46 1.93 7.91
N GLY A 75 -15.17 2.93 8.43
CA GLY A 75 -15.21 4.27 7.84
C GLY A 75 -13.83 4.91 7.78
N VAL A 76 -13.61 5.74 6.77
CA VAL A 76 -12.40 6.56 6.63
C VAL A 76 -12.66 7.93 7.24
N PRO A 77 -11.80 8.43 8.15
CA PRO A 77 -11.93 9.78 8.68
C PRO A 77 -11.93 10.84 7.56
N PRO A 78 -12.68 11.95 7.69
CA PRO A 78 -12.83 12.95 6.63
C PRO A 78 -11.50 13.44 6.04
N GLN A 79 -10.46 13.59 6.87
CA GLN A 79 -9.14 14.05 6.44
C GLN A 79 -8.39 13.10 5.51
N PHE A 80 -8.81 11.82 5.42
CA PHE A 80 -8.19 10.81 4.57
C PHE A 80 -9.06 10.43 3.36
N LYS A 81 -10.29 10.95 3.24
CA LYS A 81 -11.23 10.52 2.18
C LYS A 81 -10.78 10.90 0.77
N ASP A 82 -10.25 12.11 0.62
CA ASP A 82 -9.97 12.70 -0.69
C ASP A 82 -8.47 12.92 -0.96
N GLY A 83 -7.60 12.55 -0.01
CA GLY A 83 -6.17 12.86 -0.07
C GLY A 83 -5.89 14.39 -0.06
N PRO A 84 -4.66 14.82 -0.42
CA PRO A 84 -3.51 14.01 -0.81
C PRO A 84 -2.92 13.23 0.37
N TYR A 85 -2.44 12.02 0.11
CA TYR A 85 -1.60 11.27 1.05
C TYR A 85 -0.19 11.87 0.98
N GLY A 86 0.17 12.65 2.00
CA GLY A 86 1.49 13.28 2.11
C GLY A 86 2.46 12.42 2.90
N GLU A 87 3.76 12.50 2.59
CA GLU A 87 4.78 11.88 3.43
C GLU A 87 4.77 12.51 4.84
N HIS A 88 4.60 11.68 5.86
CA HIS A 88 4.89 12.06 7.24
C HIS A 88 6.41 12.05 7.42
N VAL A 89 7.03 13.19 7.16
CA VAL A 89 8.40 13.45 7.58
C VAL A 89 8.36 13.67 9.09
N GLU A 90 8.80 12.70 9.89
CA GLU A 90 9.08 12.95 11.30
C GLU A 90 10.12 14.09 11.35
N LEU A 91 9.74 15.22 11.98
CA LEU A 91 10.59 16.38 12.22
C LEU A 91 11.62 16.09 13.32
#